data_AF-A0A9E4D5E3-F1
#
_entry.id   AF-A0A9E4D5E3-F1
#
_cell.length_a   1.000
_cell.length_b   1.000
_cell.length_c   1.000
_cell.angle_alpha   90.00
_cell.angle_beta   90.00
_cell.angle_gamma   90.00
#
_symmetry.space_group_name_H-M   'P 1'
#
loop_
_entity.id
_entity.type
_entity.pdbx_description
1 polymer ?
#
loop_
_entity_poly.entity_id
_entity_poly.type
_entity_poly.pdbx_seq_one_letter_code
_entity_poly.pdbx_strand_id
1 'polypeptide(L)' 'MEGSIVQMGAYIGAGLACMGMGGAAVGVGNVAGNFLSGALRNPSAAAGQTATLFIGIAFAEALGIFSF' A
#
# COMPACT_ATOMS: atom_id res chain seq x y z
N MET A 1 -14.11 23.94 -26.27
CA MET A 1 -15.00 22.99 -25.55
C MET A 1 -14.42 21.57 -25.51
N GLU A 2 -13.70 21.11 -26.54
CA GLU A 2 -13.07 19.78 -26.50
C GLU A 2 -11.90 19.67 -25.49
N GLY A 3 -11.06 20.70 -25.34
CA GLY A 3 -9.99 20.69 -24.34
C GLY A 3 -10.48 20.65 -22.88
N SER A 4 -11.62 21.30 -22.59
CA SER A 4 -12.18 21.34 -21.23
C SER A 4 -12.78 20.01 -20.79
N ILE A 5 -13.37 19.23 -21.71
CA ILE A 5 -13.88 17.89 -21.39
C ILE A 5 -12.73 16.89 -21.16
N VAL A 6 -11.64 17.02 -21.93
CA VAL A 6 -10.42 16.21 -21.71
C VAL A 6 -9.79 16.50 -20.36
N GLN A 7 -9.67 17.78 -19.98
CA GLN A 7 -9.15 18.17 -18.66
C GLN A 7 -10.05 17.69 -17.51
N MET A 8 -11.38 17.78 -17.68
CA MET A 8 -12.33 17.24 -16.70
C MET A 8 -12.12 15.73 -16.50
N GLY A 9 -11.98 14.96 -17.58
CA GLY A 9 -11.69 13.54 -17.53
C GLY A 9 -10.37 13.21 -16.85
N ALA A 10 -9.32 13.99 -17.13
CA ALA A 10 -8.00 13.82 -16.50
C ALA A 10 -8.06 14.04 -14.97
N TYR A 11 -8.78 15.07 -14.49
CA TYR A 11 -8.90 15.32 -13.06
C TYR A 11 -9.74 14.26 -12.33
N ILE A 12 -10.81 13.78 -12.94
CA ILE A 12 -11.59 12.65 -12.40
C ILE A 12 -10.73 11.38 -12.35
N GLY A 13 -10.00 11.09 -13.44
CA GLY A 13 -9.09 9.96 -13.51
C GLY A 13 -8.00 10.00 -12.43
N ALA A 14 -7.37 11.16 -12.22
CA ALA A 14 -6.38 11.36 -11.17
C ALA A 14 -6.97 11.13 -9.76
N GLY A 15 -8.19 11.62 -9.51
CA GLY A 15 -8.87 11.37 -8.23
C GLY A 15 -9.18 9.89 -7.99
N LEU A 16 -9.58 9.16 -9.03
CA LEU A 16 -9.85 7.72 -8.95
C LEU A 16 -8.57 6.90 -8.77
N ALA A 17 -7.48 7.28 -9.45
CA ALA A 17 -6.15 6.70 -9.31
C ALA A 17 -5.68 6.72 -7.84
N CYS A 18 -5.84 7.86 -7.15
CA CYS A 18 -5.50 7.99 -5.73
C CYS A 18 -6.19 6.99 -4.79
N MET A 19 -7.35 6.42 -5.18
CA MET A 19 -8.03 5.42 -4.36
C MET A 19 -7.20 4.13 -4.18
N GLY A 20 -6.29 3.83 -5.11
CA GLY A 20 -5.40 2.67 -5.01
C GLY A 20 -4.45 2.73 -3.79
N MET A 21 -4.12 3.93 -3.30
CA MET A 21 -3.39 4.11 -2.04
C MET A 21 -4.14 3.53 -0.84
N GLY A 22 -5.47 3.53 -0.86
CA GLY A 22 -6.28 2.89 0.19
C GLY A 22 -6.05 1.38 0.26
N GLY A 23 -5.88 0.73 -0.90
CA GLY A 23 -5.54 -0.70 -0.98
C GLY A 23 -4.14 -0.98 -0.42
N ALA A 24 -3.16 -0.14 -0.76
CA ALA A 24 -1.81 -0.22 -0.20
C ALA A 24 -1.81 -0.08 1.34
N ALA A 25 -2.55 0.89 1.88
CA ALA A 25 -2.68 1.09 3.32
C ALA A 25 -3.25 -0.15 4.04
N VAL A 26 -4.27 -0.79 3.47
CA VAL A 26 -4.82 -2.06 3.99
C VAL A 26 -3.78 -3.18 3.90
N GLY A 27 -3.04 -3.27 2.80
CA GLY A 27 -1.95 -4.24 2.62
C GLY A 27 -0.86 -4.11 3.67
N VAL A 28 -0.35 -2.88 3.88
CA VAL A 28 0.66 -2.58 4.91
C VAL A 28 0.13 -2.91 6.31
N GLY A 29 -1.10 -2.51 6.62
CA GLY A 29 -1.75 -2.82 7.89
C GLY A 29 -1.83 -4.31 8.16
N ASN A 30 -2.20 -5.12 7.16
CA ASN A 30 -2.25 -6.57 7.27
C ASN A 30 -0.86 -7.18 7.49
N VAL A 31 0.14 -6.75 6.72
CA VAL A 31 1.53 -7.25 6.85
C VAL A 31 2.10 -6.95 8.24
N ALA A 32 1.99 -5.69 8.68
CA ALA A 32 2.47 -5.26 9.99
C ALA A 32 1.70 -5.92 11.15
N GLY A 33 0.37 -6.03 11.02
CA GLY A 33 -0.48 -6.67 12.01
C GLY A 33 -0.15 -8.16 12.20
N ASN A 34 0.06 -8.88 11.09
CA ASN A 34 0.47 -10.29 11.14
C ASN A 34 1.85 -10.48 11.75
N PHE A 35 2.82 -9.62 11.39
CA PHE A 35 4.13 -9.62 12.00
C PHE A 35 4.05 -9.38 13.52
N LEU A 36 3.32 -8.37 13.97
CA LEU A 36 3.15 -8.06 15.39
C LEU A 36 2.51 -9.23 16.15
N SER A 37 1.44 -9.79 15.59
CA SER A 37 0.74 -10.96 16.15
C SER A 37 1.68 -12.18 16.29
N GLY A 38 2.56 -12.40 15.32
CA GLY A 38 3.59 -13.44 15.37
C GLY A 38 4.71 -13.12 16.38
N ALA A 39 5.21 -11.89 16.38
CA ALA A 39 6.28 -11.42 17.26
C ALA A 39 5.89 -11.50 18.74
N LEU A 40 4.64 -11.17 19.08
CA LEU A 40 4.13 -11.31 20.45
C LEU A 40 4.05 -12.78 20.91
N ARG A 41 3.87 -13.73 19.99
CA ARG A 41 3.85 -15.17 20.31
C ARG A 41 5.25 -15.77 20.43
N ASN A 42 6.22 -15.29 19.64
CA ASN A 42 7.61 -15.75 19.71
C ASN A 42 8.60 -14.60 19.49
N PRO A 43 8.90 -13.82 20.54
CA PRO A 43 9.71 -12.60 20.42
C PRO A 43 11.14 -12.84 19.94
N SER A 44 11.75 -13.99 20.27
CA SER A 44 13.13 -14.30 19.88
C SER A 44 13.29 -14.52 18.38
N ALA A 45 12.23 -14.97 17.69
CA ALA A 45 12.24 -15.17 16.24
C ALA A 45 11.92 -13.90 15.45
N ALA A 46 11.36 -12.86 16.09
CA ALA A 46 10.85 -11.67 15.42
C ALA A 46 11.93 -10.91 14.63
N ALA A 47 13.13 -10.77 15.21
CA ALA A 47 14.24 -10.07 14.57
C ALA A 47 14.66 -10.73 13.24
N GLY A 48 14.56 -12.06 13.15
CA GLY A 48 14.85 -12.80 11.91
C GLY A 48 13.83 -12.59 10.79
N GLN A 49 12.64 -12.05 11.11
CA GLN A 49 11.56 -11.83 10.15
C GLN A 49 11.40 -10.37 9.73
N THR A 50 12.18 -9.45 10.30
CA THR A 50 12.10 -8.02 10.00
C THR A 50 12.37 -7.70 8.53
N ALA A 51 13.30 -8.42 7.88
CA ALA A 51 13.54 -8.26 6.44
C ALA A 51 12.30 -8.63 5.61
N THR A 52 11.68 -9.77 5.91
CA THR A 52 10.44 -10.23 5.25
C THR A 52 9.28 -9.27 5.47
N LEU A 53 9.15 -8.71 6.69
CA LEU A 53 8.19 -7.65 7.00
C LEU A 53 8.36 -6.46 6.05
N PHE A 54 9.58 -5.92 5.94
CA PHE A 54 9.83 -4.75 5.08
C PHE A 54 9.65 -5.06 3.60
N ILE A 55 9.98 -6.27 3.14
CA ILE A 55 9.70 -6.70 1.76
C ILE A 55 8.18 -6.71 1.51
N GLY A 56 7.39 -7.24 2.44
CA GLY A 56 5.93 -7.24 2.33
C GLY A 56 5.33 -5.84 2.29
N ILE A 57 5.81 -4.93 3.15
CA ILE A 57 5.41 -3.52 3.13
C ILE A 57 5.81 -2.85 1.82
N ALA A 58 7.04 -3.06 1.35
CA ALA A 58 7.54 -2.46 0.11
C ALA A 58 6.72 -2.87 -1.11
N PHE A 59 6.28 -4.14 -1.20
CA PHE A 59 5.40 -4.57 -2.28
C PHE A 59 3.99 -3.98 -2.17
N ALA A 60 3.43 -3.88 -0.97
CA ALA A 60 2.13 -3.23 -0.77
C ALA A 60 2.18 -1.74 -1.17
N GLU A 61 3.24 -1.03 -0.76
CA GLU A 61 3.49 0.37 -1.11
C GLU A 61 3.76 0.54 -2.62
N ALA A 62 4.50 -0.36 -3.26
CA ALA A 62 4.77 -0.29 -4.70
C ALA A 62 3.48 -0.34 -5.54
N LEU A 63 2.50 -1.15 -5.13
CA LEU A 63 1.18 -1.18 -5.77
C LEU A 63 0.39 0.12 -5.54
N GLY A 64 0.57 0.76 -4.38
CA GLY A 64 0.03 2.10 -4.10
C GLY A 64 0.66 3.17 -4.98
N ILE A 65 1.98 3.15 -5.15
CA ILE A 65 2.70 4.09 -6.02
C ILE A 65 2.28 3.91 -7.47
N PHE A 66 2.14 2.69 -7.98
CA PHE A 66 1.66 2.47 -9.36
C PHE A 66 0.23 2.96 -9.60
N SER A 67 -0.56 3.13 -8.55
CA SER A 67 -1.93 3.62 -8.69
C SER A 67 -2.01 5.14 -8.89
N PHE A 68 -0.95 5.90 -8.62
CA PHE A 68 -0.89 7.35 -8.69
C PHE A 68 0.19 7.83 -9.68
#